data_AF-A0AAD4UAA4-F1
#
_entry.id   AF-A0AAD4UAA4-F1
#
_cell.length_a   1.000
_cell.length_b   1.000
_cell.length_c   1.000
_cell.angle_alpha   90.00
_cell.angle_beta   90.00
_cell.angle_gamma   90.00
#
_symmetry.space_group_name_H-M   'P 1'
#
loop_
_entity.id
_entity.type
_entity.pdbx_description
1 polymer ?
#
loop_
_entity_poly.entity_id
_entity_poly.type
_entity_poly.pdbx_seq_one_letter_code
_entity_poly.pdbx_strand_id
1 'polypeptide(L)'
;MCPHILSRPHAIVFILQLGRHTWEEQQTVALVNALFGEAAMKYMIILFTRKEELEDQSLSNFLEGLDGNLRSLLQECGDRCCAFNNSKNTEQAEKEAQVQELVELIDKMVQNNQGAYFSDPIYKDIDQKLRQQEEYLMKNYADTFNMQIEQVEVECAHKPPEEKMKKIKSITDKYNEQMKNVREEAEKSILQDVFDKIKHAFKNMANVVEVPS
;
A
#
# COMPACT_ATOMS: atom_id res chain seq x y z
N MET A 1 2.14 23.74 -14.52
CA MET A 1 1.93 22.28 -14.65
C MET A 1 1.79 21.74 -13.24
N CYS A 2 0.68 21.10 -12.87
CA CYS A 2 0.46 20.62 -11.50
C CYS A 2 1.14 19.25 -11.31
N PRO A 3 2.10 19.09 -10.38
CA PRO A 3 2.82 17.83 -10.17
C PRO A 3 2.15 16.90 -9.15
N HIS A 4 0.86 17.10 -8.82
CA HIS A 4 0.20 16.41 -7.71
C HIS A 4 -0.97 15.53 -8.16
N ILE A 5 -0.69 14.54 -9.01
CA ILE A 5 -1.62 13.42 -9.21
C ILE A 5 -0.83 12.16 -8.89
N LEU A 6 -1.00 11.64 -7.67
CA LEU A 6 -0.76 10.22 -7.41
C LEU A 6 -1.58 9.44 -8.43
N SER A 7 -0.92 8.58 -9.21
CA SER A 7 -1.57 7.71 -10.18
C SER A 7 -2.67 6.91 -9.47
N ARG A 8 -3.92 7.18 -9.82
CA ARG A 8 -5.07 6.53 -9.18
C ARG A 8 -5.20 5.10 -9.71
N PRO A 9 -5.18 4.07 -8.85
CA PRO A 9 -5.32 2.70 -9.30
C PRO A 9 -6.72 2.51 -9.91
N HIS A 10 -6.76 1.83 -11.04
CA HIS A 10 -8.01 1.43 -11.69
C HIS A 10 -8.60 0.18 -11.03
N ALA A 11 -7.73 -0.65 -10.42
CA ALA A 11 -8.08 -1.82 -9.65
C ALA A 11 -7.06 -2.08 -8.54
N ILE A 12 -7.52 -2.68 -7.45
CA ILE A 12 -6.70 -3.28 -6.41
C ILE A 12 -6.78 -4.79 -6.61
N VAL A 13 -5.65 -5.45 -6.88
CA VAL A 13 -5.62 -6.91 -7.08
C VAL A 13 -5.10 -7.56 -5.81
N PHE A 14 -5.95 -8.37 -5.17
CA PHE A 14 -5.61 -9.10 -3.96
C PHE A 14 -5.29 -10.56 -4.32
N ILE A 15 -4.03 -10.96 -4.09
CA ILE A 15 -3.50 -12.24 -4.58
C ILE A 15 -3.61 -13.31 -3.49
N LEU A 16 -4.27 -14.42 -3.81
CA LEU A 16 -4.39 -15.61 -2.97
C LEU A 16 -3.82 -16.83 -3.69
N GLN A 17 -3.43 -17.86 -2.94
CA GLN A 17 -3.00 -19.13 -3.53
C GLN A 17 -4.14 -20.15 -3.46
N LEU A 18 -4.37 -20.92 -4.52
CA LEU A 18 -5.30 -22.05 -4.47
C LEU A 18 -4.84 -23.09 -3.45
N GLY A 19 -5.81 -23.79 -2.86
CA GLY A 19 -5.59 -24.90 -1.93
C GLY A 19 -5.01 -24.54 -0.56
N ARG A 20 -4.66 -23.26 -0.32
CA ARG A 20 -4.37 -22.76 1.02
C ARG A 20 -5.59 -22.01 1.51
N HIS A 21 -6.09 -22.44 2.67
CA HIS A 21 -7.17 -21.81 3.44
C HIS A 21 -6.68 -21.71 4.88
N THR A 22 -5.59 -20.98 5.08
CA THR A 22 -4.97 -20.87 6.40
C THR A 22 -5.61 -19.75 7.20
N TRP A 23 -5.48 -19.85 8.53
CA TRP A 23 -5.87 -18.79 9.46
C TRP A 23 -5.31 -17.41 9.07
N GLU A 24 -4.14 -17.38 8.40
CA GLU A 24 -3.50 -16.15 7.92
C GLU A 24 -4.33 -15.41 6.85
N GLU A 25 -5.07 -16.12 6.00
CA GLU A 25 -5.90 -15.51 4.95
C GLU A 25 -7.17 -14.87 5.53
N GLN A 26 -7.76 -15.48 6.56
CA GLN A 26 -8.89 -14.92 7.31
C GLN A 26 -8.55 -13.58 7.96
N GLN A 27 -7.34 -13.48 8.51
CA GLN A 27 -6.83 -12.25 9.11
C GLN A 27 -6.55 -11.17 8.06
N THR A 28 -6.13 -11.58 6.85
CA THR A 28 -5.84 -10.65 5.75
C THR A 28 -7.11 -10.04 5.17
N VAL A 29 -8.24 -10.77 5.14
CA VAL A 29 -9.55 -10.23 4.77
C VAL A 29 -9.98 -9.07 5.68
N ALA A 30 -9.96 -9.31 7.00
CA ALA A 30 -10.30 -8.29 7.99
C ALA A 30 -9.35 -7.09 7.92
N LEU A 31 -8.08 -7.35 7.62
CA LEU A 31 -7.07 -6.31 7.43
C LEU A 31 -7.34 -5.46 6.19
N VAL A 32 -7.66 -6.08 5.07
CA VAL A 32 -7.95 -5.41 3.81
C VAL A 32 -9.17 -4.50 3.96
N ASN A 33 -10.19 -4.95 4.68
CA ASN A 33 -11.33 -4.12 5.08
C ASN A 33 -10.93 -2.98 6.03
N ALA A 34 -10.08 -3.24 7.02
CA ALA A 34 -9.62 -2.22 7.97
C ALA A 34 -8.73 -1.13 7.33
N LEU A 35 -7.92 -1.52 6.33
CA LEU A 35 -6.97 -0.63 5.66
C LEU A 35 -7.63 0.23 4.58
N PHE A 36 -8.43 -0.41 3.74
CA PHE A 36 -8.95 0.21 2.53
C PHE A 36 -10.44 0.54 2.62
N GLY A 37 -11.10 0.15 3.71
CA GLY A 37 -12.53 0.40 3.95
C GLY A 37 -13.45 -0.26 2.92
N GLU A 38 -14.76 -0.21 3.19
CA GLU A 38 -15.79 -0.75 2.29
C GLU A 38 -15.74 -0.12 0.88
N ALA A 39 -15.28 1.13 0.79
CA ALA A 39 -15.17 1.84 -0.48
C ALA A 39 -14.16 1.19 -1.42
N ALA A 40 -13.08 0.58 -0.91
CA ALA A 40 -12.07 -0.06 -1.74
C ALA A 40 -12.47 -1.44 -2.22
N MET A 41 -13.35 -2.14 -1.51
CA MET A 41 -13.87 -3.43 -1.95
C MET A 41 -14.57 -3.32 -3.30
N LYS A 42 -15.19 -2.16 -3.59
CA LYS A 42 -15.77 -1.82 -4.90
C LYS A 42 -14.76 -1.84 -6.05
N TYR A 43 -13.48 -1.67 -5.76
CA TYR A 43 -12.37 -1.62 -6.72
C TYR A 43 -11.42 -2.81 -6.59
N MET A 44 -11.77 -3.79 -5.77
CA MET A 44 -10.95 -4.97 -5.52
C MET A 44 -11.35 -6.15 -6.40
N ILE A 45 -10.33 -6.88 -6.87
CA ILE A 45 -10.42 -8.15 -7.58
C ILE A 45 -9.57 -9.17 -6.82
N ILE A 46 -10.11 -10.36 -6.57
CA ILE A 46 -9.34 -11.47 -5.98
C ILE A 46 -8.71 -12.29 -7.10
N LEU A 47 -7.39 -12.39 -7.11
CA LEU A 47 -6.64 -13.20 -8.07
C LEU A 47 -6.08 -14.43 -7.37
N PHE A 48 -6.56 -15.60 -7.78
CA PHE A 48 -6.04 -16.88 -7.33
C PHE A 48 -4.83 -17.29 -8.16
N THR A 49 -3.77 -17.73 -7.51
CA THR A 49 -2.58 -18.30 -8.16
C THR A 49 -2.58 -19.81 -8.05
N ARG A 50 -1.75 -20.45 -8.88
CA ARG A 50 -1.68 -21.91 -9.01
C ARG A 50 -2.94 -22.53 -9.63
N LYS A 51 -3.47 -21.89 -10.68
CA LYS A 51 -4.65 -22.36 -11.41
C LYS A 51 -4.53 -23.83 -11.85
N GLU A 52 -3.33 -24.30 -12.12
CA GLU A 52 -3.03 -25.71 -12.43
C GLU A 52 -3.44 -26.70 -11.32
N GLU A 53 -3.53 -26.26 -10.08
CA GLU A 53 -4.01 -27.09 -8.95
C GLU A 53 -5.54 -27.29 -8.97
N LEU A 54 -6.28 -26.60 -9.86
CA LEU A 54 -7.69 -26.89 -10.10
C LEU A 54 -7.89 -28.17 -10.95
N GLU A 55 -6.85 -28.66 -11.63
CA GLU A 55 -6.94 -29.79 -12.55
C GLU A 55 -8.13 -29.62 -13.54
N ASP A 56 -9.11 -30.51 -13.50
CA ASP A 56 -10.33 -30.48 -14.34
C ASP A 56 -11.48 -29.65 -13.72
N GLN A 57 -11.30 -29.13 -12.51
CA GLN A 57 -12.29 -28.32 -11.81
C GLN A 57 -12.30 -26.89 -12.36
N SER A 58 -13.50 -26.33 -12.57
CA SER A 58 -13.61 -24.90 -12.89
C SER A 58 -13.37 -24.04 -11.63
N LEU A 59 -12.88 -22.82 -11.81
CA LEU A 59 -12.78 -21.86 -10.71
C LEU A 59 -14.15 -21.66 -10.02
N SER A 60 -15.24 -21.55 -10.80
CA SER A 60 -16.59 -21.42 -10.24
C SER A 60 -16.94 -22.56 -9.28
N ASN A 61 -16.65 -23.81 -9.68
CA ASN A 61 -16.93 -24.98 -8.84
C ASN A 61 -16.07 -24.99 -7.58
N PHE A 62 -14.82 -24.51 -7.66
CA PHE A 62 -13.97 -24.34 -6.48
C PHE A 62 -14.56 -23.31 -5.51
N LEU A 63 -15.04 -22.18 -6.03
CA LEU A 63 -15.62 -21.10 -5.23
C LEU A 63 -16.95 -21.49 -4.57
N GLU A 64 -17.75 -22.35 -5.19
CA GLU A 64 -18.98 -22.91 -4.58
C GLU A 64 -18.69 -23.74 -3.33
N GLY A 65 -17.51 -24.38 -3.27
CA GLY A 65 -17.04 -25.13 -2.12
C GLY A 65 -16.45 -24.27 -1.00
N LEU A 66 -16.28 -22.96 -1.21
CA LEU A 66 -15.71 -22.07 -0.20
C LEU A 66 -16.77 -21.64 0.83
N ASP A 67 -16.36 -21.71 2.09
CA ASP A 67 -17.12 -21.28 3.24
C ASP A 67 -16.36 -20.25 4.11
N GLY A 68 -17.08 -19.62 5.03
CA GLY A 68 -16.51 -18.66 5.97
C GLY A 68 -16.02 -17.35 5.34
N ASN A 69 -14.93 -16.81 5.89
CA ASN A 69 -14.48 -15.43 5.64
C ASN A 69 -14.05 -15.17 4.18
N LEU A 70 -13.52 -16.18 3.48
CA LEU A 70 -13.10 -16.00 2.09
C LEU A 70 -14.31 -15.83 1.16
N ARG A 71 -15.40 -16.56 1.43
CA ARG A 71 -16.67 -16.36 0.71
C ARG A 71 -17.23 -14.97 0.99
N SER A 72 -17.19 -14.51 2.24
CA SER A 72 -17.60 -13.14 2.60
C SER A 72 -16.78 -12.08 1.87
N LEU A 73 -15.45 -12.23 1.80
CA LEU A 73 -14.58 -11.32 1.06
C LEU A 73 -14.93 -11.27 -0.43
N LEU A 74 -15.16 -12.43 -1.05
CA LEU A 74 -15.60 -12.49 -2.45
C LEU A 74 -16.90 -11.71 -2.66
N GLN A 75 -17.87 -11.86 -1.76
CA GLN A 75 -19.14 -11.13 -1.83
C GLN A 75 -18.97 -9.63 -1.65
N GLU A 76 -18.13 -9.17 -0.71
CA GLU A 76 -17.79 -7.76 -0.55
C GLU A 76 -17.07 -7.21 -1.79
N CYS A 77 -16.25 -8.04 -2.44
CA CYS A 77 -15.65 -7.80 -3.75
C CYS A 77 -16.62 -8.07 -4.91
N GLY A 78 -17.93 -8.17 -4.68
CA GLY A 78 -18.96 -8.40 -5.71
C GLY A 78 -18.66 -9.57 -6.65
N ASP A 79 -18.15 -10.66 -6.09
CA ASP A 79 -17.73 -11.90 -6.76
C ASP A 79 -16.70 -11.70 -7.89
N ARG A 80 -15.95 -10.58 -7.86
CA ARG A 80 -14.88 -10.29 -8.82
C ARG A 80 -13.64 -11.11 -8.50
N CYS A 81 -13.41 -12.17 -9.26
CA CYS A 81 -12.20 -12.97 -9.15
C CYS A 81 -11.78 -13.61 -10.47
N CYS A 82 -10.52 -14.00 -10.54
CA CYS A 82 -9.96 -14.80 -11.64
C CYS A 82 -8.82 -15.69 -11.12
N ALA A 83 -8.32 -16.62 -11.94
CA ALA A 83 -7.22 -17.51 -11.58
C ALA A 83 -6.11 -17.51 -12.63
N PHE A 84 -4.87 -17.50 -12.15
CA PHE A 84 -3.64 -17.44 -12.94
C PHE A 84 -2.78 -18.68 -12.73
N ASN A 85 -2.29 -19.22 -13.84
CA ASN A 85 -1.20 -20.19 -13.87
C ASN A 85 0.09 -19.44 -14.19
N ASN A 86 0.91 -19.21 -13.17
CA ASN A 86 2.17 -18.49 -13.31
C ASN A 86 3.37 -19.42 -13.59
N SER A 87 3.12 -20.69 -13.92
CA SER A 87 4.18 -21.64 -14.23
C SER A 87 4.98 -21.21 -15.46
N LYS A 88 6.29 -21.51 -15.43
CA LYS A 88 7.17 -21.27 -16.59
C LYS A 88 6.74 -22.09 -17.80
N ASN A 89 6.05 -23.20 -17.57
CA ASN A 89 5.61 -24.13 -18.60
C ASN A 89 4.24 -23.78 -19.19
N THR A 90 3.54 -22.78 -18.64
CA THR A 90 2.26 -22.31 -19.17
C THR A 90 2.44 -21.71 -20.56
N GLU A 91 1.60 -22.14 -21.51
CA GLU A 91 1.65 -21.69 -22.89
C GLU A 91 1.40 -20.18 -22.99
N GLN A 92 2.03 -19.54 -23.98
CA GLN A 92 1.90 -18.08 -24.16
C GLN A 92 0.44 -17.67 -24.41
N ALA A 93 -0.29 -18.45 -25.21
CA ALA A 93 -1.70 -18.20 -25.48
C ALA A 93 -2.56 -18.28 -24.21
N GLU A 94 -2.26 -19.21 -23.29
CA GLU A 94 -2.96 -19.31 -22.01
C GLU A 94 -2.68 -18.09 -21.12
N LYS A 95 -1.42 -17.62 -21.06
CA LYS A 95 -1.05 -16.40 -20.31
C LYS A 95 -1.79 -15.18 -20.84
N GLU A 96 -1.84 -15.02 -22.17
CA GLU A 96 -2.55 -13.92 -22.81
C GLU A 96 -4.06 -13.97 -22.53
N ALA A 97 -4.67 -15.16 -22.55
CA ALA A 97 -6.08 -15.34 -22.20
C ALA A 97 -6.36 -14.97 -20.73
N GLN A 98 -5.49 -15.35 -19.79
CA GLN A 98 -5.61 -15.00 -18.37
C GLN A 98 -5.48 -13.49 -18.13
N VAL A 99 -4.54 -12.84 -18.83
CA VAL A 99 -4.39 -11.37 -18.79
C VAL A 99 -5.62 -10.69 -19.36
N GLN A 100 -6.15 -11.17 -20.50
CA GLN A 100 -7.36 -10.65 -21.11
C GLN A 100 -8.58 -10.76 -20.18
N GLU A 101 -8.75 -11.91 -19.51
CA GLU A 101 -9.79 -12.12 -18.49
C GLU A 101 -9.70 -11.09 -17.36
N LEU A 102 -8.49 -10.84 -16.83
CA LEU A 102 -8.28 -9.84 -15.79
C LEU A 102 -8.61 -8.42 -16.28
N VAL A 103 -8.17 -8.05 -17.48
CA VAL A 103 -8.44 -6.72 -18.06
C VAL A 103 -9.94 -6.52 -18.27
N GLU A 104 -10.66 -7.51 -18.80
CA GLU A 104 -12.11 -7.44 -18.96
C GLU A 104 -12.85 -7.31 -17.61
N LEU A 105 -12.34 -7.99 -16.58
CA LEU A 105 -12.90 -7.88 -15.23
C LEU A 105 -12.69 -6.47 -14.64
N ILE A 106 -11.51 -5.87 -14.87
CA ILE A 106 -11.22 -4.47 -14.50
C ILE A 106 -12.14 -3.51 -15.25
N ASP A 107 -12.31 -3.67 -16.56
CA ASP A 107 -13.16 -2.80 -17.38
C ASP A 107 -14.62 -2.87 -16.93
N LYS A 108 -15.16 -4.07 -16.71
CA LYS A 108 -16.51 -4.27 -16.16
C LYS A 108 -16.67 -3.62 -14.78
N MET A 109 -15.67 -3.78 -13.91
CA MET A 109 -15.66 -3.19 -12.58
C MET A 109 -15.69 -1.65 -12.64
N VAL A 110 -14.85 -1.04 -13.49
CA VAL A 110 -14.83 0.42 -13.69
C VAL A 110 -16.17 0.93 -14.24
N GLN A 111 -16.76 0.22 -15.22
CA GLN A 111 -18.08 0.55 -15.76
C GLN A 111 -19.18 0.48 -14.68
N ASN A 112 -19.19 -0.58 -13.85
CA ASN A 112 -20.13 -0.74 -12.75
C ASN A 112 -19.97 0.33 -11.67
N ASN A 113 -18.75 0.87 -11.50
CA ASN A 113 -18.46 2.02 -10.66
C ASN A 113 -18.70 3.37 -11.37
N GLN A 114 -19.53 3.40 -12.42
CA GLN A 114 -19.93 4.61 -13.17
C GLN A 114 -18.74 5.33 -13.84
N GLY A 115 -17.68 4.60 -14.17
CA GLY A 115 -16.45 5.18 -14.72
C GLY A 115 -15.66 6.00 -13.70
N ALA A 116 -16.07 6.03 -12.43
CA ALA A 116 -15.26 6.59 -11.38
C ALA A 116 -14.07 5.67 -11.13
N TYR A 117 -12.88 6.25 -11.04
CA TYR A 117 -11.72 5.57 -10.46
C TYR A 117 -11.88 5.58 -8.94
N PHE A 118 -11.16 4.72 -8.22
CA PHE A 118 -11.18 4.75 -6.76
C PHE A 118 -10.90 6.18 -6.24
N SER A 119 -11.94 6.83 -5.70
CA SER A 119 -11.93 8.12 -5.00
C SER A 119 -13.08 8.15 -4.01
N ASP A 120 -12.86 8.59 -2.78
CA ASP A 120 -12.57 10.01 -2.50
C ASP A 120 -12.21 10.26 -1.01
N PRO A 121 -12.58 9.44 -0.01
CA PRO A 121 -12.15 9.70 1.38
C PRO A 121 -10.72 9.24 1.70
N ILE A 122 -10.34 8.03 1.27
CA ILE A 122 -9.08 7.40 1.68
C ILE A 122 -7.88 8.03 0.98
N TYR A 123 -7.98 8.31 -0.33
CA TYR A 123 -6.93 9.04 -1.04
C TYR A 123 -6.82 10.49 -0.56
N LYS A 124 -7.93 11.18 -0.25
CA LYS A 124 -7.83 12.53 0.36
C LYS A 124 -7.16 12.48 1.72
N ASP A 125 -7.47 11.48 2.54
CA ASP A 125 -6.85 11.28 3.85
C ASP A 125 -5.36 10.93 3.73
N ILE A 126 -4.98 10.04 2.81
CA ILE A 126 -3.57 9.71 2.54
C ILE A 126 -2.83 10.92 1.98
N ASP A 127 -3.38 11.64 1.01
CA ASP A 127 -2.79 12.85 0.43
C ASP A 127 -2.65 13.96 1.48
N GLN A 128 -3.64 14.10 2.37
CA GLN A 128 -3.59 15.06 3.46
C GLN A 128 -2.53 14.66 4.48
N LYS A 129 -2.46 13.39 4.87
CA LYS A 129 -1.41 12.87 5.76
C LYS A 129 -0.03 13.04 5.14
N LEU A 130 0.11 12.80 3.83
CA LEU A 130 1.35 13.01 3.11
C LEU A 130 1.78 14.47 3.18
N ARG A 131 0.90 15.41 2.85
CA ARG A 131 1.18 16.85 2.98
C ARG A 131 1.55 17.24 4.41
N GLN A 132 0.82 16.74 5.40
CA GLN A 132 1.11 17.03 6.81
C GLN A 132 2.48 16.48 7.25
N GLN A 133 2.87 15.29 6.76
CA GLN A 133 4.19 14.72 7.03
C GLN A 133 5.30 15.49 6.31
N GLU A 134 5.10 15.90 5.06
CA GLU A 134 6.03 16.76 4.34
C GLU A 134 6.24 18.09 5.09
N GLU A 135 5.15 18.74 5.52
CA GLU A 135 5.20 19.99 6.31
C GLU A 135 5.93 19.80 7.65
N TYR A 136 5.67 18.69 8.35
CA TYR A 136 6.32 18.34 9.61
C TYR A 136 7.83 18.15 9.42
N LEU A 137 8.25 17.38 8.40
CA LEU A 137 9.67 17.15 8.09
C LEU A 137 10.37 18.45 7.69
N MET A 138 9.76 19.25 6.81
CA MET A 138 10.30 20.54 6.39
C MET A 138 10.53 21.48 7.59
N LYS A 139 9.56 21.54 8.51
CA LYS A 139 9.69 22.33 9.73
C LYS A 139 10.83 21.83 10.61
N ASN A 140 10.87 20.52 10.88
CA ASN A 140 11.92 19.92 11.70
C ASN A 140 13.32 20.13 11.13
N TYR A 141 13.48 20.01 9.80
CA TYR A 141 14.76 20.28 9.15
C TYR A 141 15.15 21.75 9.22
N ALA A 142 14.19 22.67 9.06
CA ALA A 142 14.45 24.11 9.19
C ALA A 142 14.87 24.47 10.62
N ASP A 143 14.18 23.93 11.63
CA ASP A 143 14.51 24.15 13.05
C ASP A 143 15.90 23.56 13.38
N THR A 144 16.20 22.36 12.88
CA THR A 144 17.51 21.71 13.04
C THR A 144 18.62 22.52 12.36
N PHE A 145 18.37 23.02 11.15
CA PHE A 145 19.30 23.87 10.41
C PHE A 145 19.61 25.15 11.18
N ASN A 146 18.58 25.87 11.63
CA ASN A 146 18.75 27.12 12.39
C ASN A 146 19.53 26.89 13.68
N MET A 147 19.19 25.85 14.45
CA MET A 147 19.92 25.51 15.68
C MET A 147 21.39 25.17 15.41
N GLN A 148 21.69 24.44 14.33
CA GLN A 148 23.08 24.12 13.96
C GLN A 148 23.85 25.36 13.49
N ILE A 149 23.21 26.26 12.76
CA ILE A 149 23.82 27.54 12.36
C ILE A 149 24.15 28.36 13.60
N GLU A 150 23.22 28.56 14.53
CA GLU A 150 23.44 29.28 15.80
C GLU A 150 24.58 28.65 16.62
N GLN A 151 24.62 27.31 16.72
CA GLN A 151 25.71 26.61 17.39
C GLN A 151 27.07 26.88 16.75
N VAL A 152 27.14 26.87 15.42
CA VAL A 152 28.38 27.21 14.69
C VAL A 152 28.76 28.67 14.93
N GLU A 153 27.81 29.60 15.01
CA GLU A 153 28.10 31.00 15.31
C GLU A 153 28.76 31.17 16.68
N VAL A 154 28.24 30.46 17.69
CA VAL A 154 28.79 30.47 19.05
C VAL A 154 30.15 29.77 19.10
N GLU A 155 30.28 28.58 18.52
CA GLU A 155 31.52 27.79 18.56
C GLU A 155 32.68 28.44 17.78
N CYS A 156 32.34 29.17 16.71
CA CYS A 156 33.31 29.84 15.84
C CYS A 156 33.49 31.34 16.15
N ALA A 157 32.97 31.87 17.26
CA ALA A 157 33.04 33.29 17.61
C ALA A 157 34.47 33.87 17.63
N HIS A 158 35.48 33.02 17.88
CA HIS A 158 36.90 33.38 17.92
C HIS A 158 37.76 32.61 16.90
N LYS A 159 37.13 31.91 15.96
CA LYS A 159 37.82 31.11 14.93
C LYS A 159 37.92 31.86 13.60
N PRO A 160 38.85 31.48 12.71
CA PRO A 160 38.97 32.10 11.40
C PRO A 160 37.67 31.98 10.58
N PRO A 161 37.31 33.00 9.79
CA PRO A 161 36.10 32.99 8.95
C PRO A 161 36.00 31.78 8.01
N GLU A 162 37.15 31.28 7.55
CA GLU A 162 37.25 30.13 6.64
C GLU A 162 36.72 28.83 7.26
N GLU A 163 37.00 28.61 8.56
CA GLU A 163 36.50 27.42 9.28
C GLU A 163 34.98 27.52 9.49
N LYS A 164 34.47 28.71 9.85
CA LYS A 164 33.03 28.97 9.97
C LYS A 164 32.31 28.72 8.64
N MET A 165 32.86 29.26 7.55
CA MET A 165 32.27 29.13 6.20
C MET A 165 32.24 27.68 5.72
N LYS A 166 33.28 26.89 6.01
CA LYS A 166 33.32 25.46 5.68
C LYS A 166 32.23 24.66 6.42
N LYS A 167 32.03 24.93 7.72
CA LYS A 167 30.98 24.28 8.52
C LYS A 167 29.58 24.67 8.06
N ILE A 168 29.32 25.96 7.85
CA ILE A 168 28.03 26.45 7.33
C ILE A 168 27.71 25.80 5.99
N LYS A 169 28.69 25.75 5.07
CA LYS A 169 28.49 25.11 3.77
C LYS A 169 28.08 23.64 3.93
N SER A 170 28.76 22.88 4.78
CA SER A 170 28.41 21.48 5.05
C SER A 170 26.99 21.31 5.61
N ILE A 171 26.55 22.22 6.49
CA ILE A 171 25.21 22.19 7.08
C ILE A 171 24.16 22.52 6.01
N THR A 172 24.42 23.54 5.18
CA THR A 172 23.56 23.92 4.06
C THR A 172 23.43 22.81 3.02
N ASP A 173 24.53 22.15 2.66
CA ASP A 173 24.51 21.03 1.71
C ASP A 173 23.65 19.87 2.25
N LYS A 174 23.80 19.54 3.55
CA LYS A 174 22.97 18.53 4.22
C LYS A 174 21.48 18.91 4.24
N TYR A 175 21.16 20.15 4.60
CA TYR A 175 19.77 20.64 4.60
C TYR A 175 19.14 20.55 3.19
N ASN A 176 19.89 20.96 2.17
CA ASN A 176 19.43 20.87 0.78
C ASN A 176 19.19 19.43 0.32
N GLU A 177 20.02 18.47 0.76
CA GLU A 177 19.81 17.05 0.49
C GLU A 177 18.56 16.52 1.17
N GLN A 178 18.35 16.84 2.46
CA GLN A 178 17.15 16.47 3.19
C GLN A 178 15.89 17.03 2.51
N MET A 179 15.90 18.31 2.11
CA MET A 179 14.80 18.96 1.40
C MET A 179 14.44 18.29 0.08
N LYS A 180 15.42 17.74 -0.65
CA LYS A 180 15.16 16.99 -1.89
C LYS A 180 14.47 15.65 -1.64
N ASN A 181 14.71 15.04 -0.47
CA ASN A 181 14.22 13.70 -0.13
C ASN A 181 12.96 13.73 0.76
N VAL A 182 12.47 14.91 1.17
CA VAL A 182 11.28 15.09 2.04
C VAL A 182 10.11 14.21 1.62
N ARG A 183 9.78 14.20 0.32
CA ARG A 183 8.65 13.42 -0.18
C ARG A 183 8.85 11.92 -0.02
N GLU A 184 10.02 11.42 -0.39
CA GLU A 184 10.34 9.99 -0.27
C GLU A 184 10.36 9.55 1.20
N GLU A 185 10.88 10.39 2.09
CA GLU A 185 10.85 10.13 3.54
C GLU A 185 9.43 10.15 4.10
N ALA A 186 8.59 11.10 3.68
CA ALA A 186 7.18 11.18 4.09
C ALA A 186 6.40 9.94 3.61
N GLU A 187 6.59 9.53 2.35
CA GLU A 187 5.98 8.31 1.80
C GLU A 187 6.41 7.05 2.56
N LYS A 188 7.70 6.91 2.87
CA LYS A 188 8.24 5.79 3.69
C LYS A 188 7.65 5.79 5.10
N SER A 189 7.54 6.95 5.74
CA SER A 189 6.97 7.07 7.08
C SER A 189 5.51 6.64 7.11
N ILE A 190 4.71 7.07 6.12
CA ILE A 190 3.29 6.68 6.04
C ILE A 190 3.14 5.18 5.78
N LEU A 191 3.96 4.61 4.90
CA LEU A 191 3.95 3.16 4.66
C LEU A 191 4.31 2.39 5.93
N GLN A 192 5.29 2.89 6.70
CA GLN A 192 5.67 2.28 7.97
C GLN A 192 4.55 2.35 9.00
N ASP A 193 3.87 3.49 9.16
CA ASP A 193 2.71 3.65 10.03
C ASP A 193 1.57 2.70 9.67
N VAL A 194 1.33 2.52 8.36
CA VAL A 194 0.36 1.55 7.87
C VAL A 194 0.81 0.13 8.26
N PHE A 195 2.06 -0.23 8.00
CA PHE A 195 2.60 -1.54 8.35
C PHE A 195 2.55 -1.83 9.86
N ASP A 196 2.80 -0.84 10.71
CA ASP A 196 2.75 -0.99 12.16
C ASP A 196 1.31 -1.14 12.67
N LYS A 197 0.35 -0.41 12.08
CA LYS A 197 -1.07 -0.62 12.34
C LYS A 197 -1.51 -2.03 11.94
N ILE A 198 -1.03 -2.51 10.80
CA ILE A 198 -1.28 -3.88 10.34
C ILE A 198 -0.75 -4.88 11.37
N LYS A 199 0.53 -4.76 11.73
CA LYS A 199 1.20 -5.63 12.69
C LYS A 199 0.51 -5.63 14.05
N HIS A 200 0.05 -4.46 14.51
CA HIS A 200 -0.69 -4.33 15.75
C HIS A 200 -2.07 -5.00 15.69
N ALA A 201 -2.80 -4.86 14.58
CA ALA A 201 -4.07 -5.54 14.36
C ALA A 201 -3.93 -7.07 14.42
N PHE A 202 -2.90 -7.63 13.78
CA PHE A 202 -2.58 -9.06 13.85
C PHE A 202 -2.25 -9.50 15.28
N LYS A 203 -1.44 -8.73 16.01
CA LYS A 203 -1.08 -9.05 17.40
C LYS A 203 -2.31 -9.09 18.31
N ASN A 204 -3.26 -8.19 18.10
CA ASN A 204 -4.49 -8.14 18.90
C ASN A 204 -5.45 -9.29 18.57
N MET A 205 -5.55 -9.69 17.30
CA MET A 205 -6.39 -10.83 16.91
C MET A 205 -5.83 -12.17 17.39
N ALA A 206 -4.50 -12.33 17.44
CA ALA A 206 -3.86 -13.50 18.04
C ALA A 206 -4.17 -13.66 19.55
N ASN A 207 -4.35 -12.55 20.28
CA ASN A 207 -4.65 -12.56 21.70
C ASN A 207 -6.13 -12.87 22.04
N VAL A 208 -7.02 -12.91 21.04
CA VAL A 208 -8.46 -13.22 21.24
C VAL A 208 -8.74 -14.73 21.16
N VAL A 209 -7.76 -15.53 20.71
CA VAL A 209 -7.90 -17.00 20.57
C VAL A 209 -7.55 -17.76 21.86
N GLU A 210 -7.05 -17.08 22.90
CA GLU A 210 -6.91 -17.68 24.23
C GLU A 210 -8.16 -17.38 25.08
N VAL A 211 -9.15 -18.27 25.01
CA VAL A 211 -10.24 -18.36 26.01
C VAL A 211 -10.06 -19.68 26.76
N PRO A 212 -10.09 -19.67 28.11
CA PRO A 212 -9.49 -20.69 28.97
C PRO A 212 -10.27 -21.99 28.99
N SER A 213 -9.52 -23.08 29.20
CA SER A 213 -9.98 -24.44 29.53
C SER A 213 -10.84 -24.50 30.77
#